data_AF-A0A447V5V5-F1
#
_entry.id   AF-A0A447V5V5-F1
#
_cell.length_a   1.000
_cell.length_b   1.000
_cell.length_c   1.000
_cell.angle_alpha   90.00
_cell.angle_beta   90.00
_cell.angle_gamma   90.00
#
_symmetry.space_group_name_H-M   'P 1'
#
loop_
_entity.id
_entity.type
_entity.pdbx_description
1 polymer ?
#
loop_
_entity_poly.entity_id
_entity_poly.type
_entity_poly.pdbx_seq_one_letter_code
_entity_poly.pdbx_strand_id
1 'polypeptide(L)'
;MALSLGALLVLTGCTTKGSTPTSTTTAAAKPIDIETVAQRKIPEGVKDRAGLAKDLLTTLKSQNLEQSEENICSVLAVALQESNLQADPAVPGLSKIAWKEIDRRAEGMHIPPLLVHTALRINSPNGKSYSERLDNVKTEGQLSAIFDDFLTMVPMGQKLFGSFNPVRTGGTMQVSVAFAEKHTDGYPWKMEGTVRQEVFTRRGGLWFGTYHLLNYPANYSKPLYRFADYNAGWYASRNAAFQSAVSRATGVKLALDGDLILYTSDKPSSTELAVRKLSRQLDMSDSEIRRALNKGDSIGFETTSLYKQVFAIAEKKAGQPLPREMLPGITLESPKITRNLTTAWFAKRVDDRRASCMLR
;
A
#
# COMPACT_ATOMS: atom_id res chain seq x y z
N MET A 1 -87.56 14.52 51.08
CA MET A 1 -87.88 13.47 52.07
C MET A 1 -87.64 12.12 51.38
N ALA A 2 -86.96 11.18 52.05
CA ALA A 2 -86.40 9.87 51.59
C ALA A 2 -85.08 9.98 50.76
N LEU A 3 -83.87 9.76 51.30
CA LEU A 3 -83.15 8.54 51.77
C LEU A 3 -82.90 7.45 50.71
N SER A 4 -81.61 7.21 50.38
CA SER A 4 -80.87 5.90 50.19
C SER A 4 -79.60 6.13 49.34
N LEU A 5 -78.36 6.19 49.88
CA LEU A 5 -77.39 5.15 50.32
C LEU A 5 -76.55 4.45 49.22
N GLY A 6 -75.21 4.50 49.37
CA GLY A 6 -74.20 3.61 48.75
C GLY A 6 -73.19 4.32 47.84
N ALA A 7 -71.86 4.15 47.91
CA ALA A 7 -70.97 3.33 48.73
C ALA A 7 -69.54 3.93 48.68
N LEU A 8 -68.73 3.61 49.69
CA LEU A 8 -67.30 3.94 49.82
C LEU A 8 -66.44 3.34 48.69
N LEU A 9 -65.40 4.08 48.27
CA LEU A 9 -64.06 3.54 47.98
C LEU A 9 -63.01 4.66 48.12
N VAL A 10 -62.16 4.50 49.13
CA VAL A 10 -61.02 5.37 49.43
C VAL A 10 -59.82 4.88 48.62
N LEU A 11 -59.29 5.71 47.72
CA LEU A 11 -58.02 5.47 47.04
C LEU A 11 -56.95 6.35 47.70
N THR A 12 -56.04 5.70 48.44
CA THR A 12 -54.82 6.28 48.98
C THR A 12 -53.75 6.34 47.89
N GLY A 13 -53.34 7.54 47.49
CA GLY A 13 -52.20 7.77 46.60
C GLY A 13 -50.89 7.81 47.38
N CYS A 14 -50.08 6.76 47.29
CA CYS A 14 -48.70 6.78 47.76
C CYS A 14 -47.80 7.45 46.73
N THR A 15 -47.16 8.55 47.14
CA THR A 15 -46.16 9.27 46.36
C THR A 15 -44.82 8.55 46.49
N THR A 16 -44.38 7.86 45.43
CA THR A 16 -43.04 7.28 45.38
C THR A 16 -42.06 8.36 44.92
N LYS A 17 -41.20 8.79 45.85
CA LYS A 17 -40.01 9.60 45.55
C LYS A 17 -39.16 8.85 44.53
N GLY A 18 -39.12 9.36 43.30
CA GLY A 18 -38.22 8.89 42.26
C GLY A 18 -36.77 9.03 42.74
N SER A 19 -36.10 7.89 42.88
CA SER A 19 -34.66 7.81 43.04
C SER A 19 -34.02 8.33 41.75
N THR A 20 -33.38 9.48 41.86
CA THR A 20 -32.45 10.02 40.88
C THR A 20 -31.41 8.94 40.55
N PRO A 21 -31.16 8.62 39.26
CA PRO A 21 -30.03 7.78 38.91
C PRO A 21 -28.78 8.55 39.31
N THR A 22 -27.99 7.96 40.20
CA THR A 22 -26.62 8.38 40.48
C THR A 22 -25.89 8.45 39.15
N SER A 23 -25.59 9.67 38.69
CA SER A 23 -24.59 9.91 37.65
C SER A 23 -23.31 9.24 38.12
N THR A 24 -23.08 8.02 37.63
CA THR A 24 -21.76 7.41 37.69
C THR A 24 -20.93 8.26 36.75
N THR A 25 -20.25 9.25 37.33
CA THR A 25 -19.14 9.95 36.71
C THR A 25 -18.22 8.88 36.16
N THR A 26 -18.31 8.59 34.86
CA THR A 26 -17.27 7.88 34.15
C THR A 26 -16.03 8.69 34.43
N ALA A 27 -15.10 8.13 35.21
CA ALA A 27 -13.80 8.73 35.38
C ALA A 27 -13.32 9.06 33.96
N ALA A 28 -13.16 10.36 33.68
CA ALA A 28 -12.64 10.81 32.40
C ALA A 28 -11.40 9.98 32.13
N ALA A 29 -11.44 9.13 31.10
CA ALA A 29 -10.28 8.36 30.70
C ALA A 29 -9.14 9.37 30.59
N LYS A 30 -8.07 9.17 31.36
CA LYS A 30 -6.87 10.01 31.23
C LYS A 30 -6.57 10.09 29.73
N PRO A 31 -6.27 11.29 29.17
CA PRO A 31 -5.86 11.38 27.77
C PRO A 31 -4.79 10.33 27.56
N ILE A 32 -5.08 9.33 26.73
CA ILE A 32 -4.08 8.33 26.37
C ILE A 32 -2.99 9.14 25.69
N ASP A 33 -1.81 9.18 26.30
CA ASP A 33 -0.66 9.78 25.65
C ASP A 33 -0.31 8.91 24.45
N ILE A 34 -0.80 9.33 23.29
CA ILE A 34 -0.66 8.57 22.05
C ILE A 34 0.81 8.41 21.66
N GLU A 35 1.68 9.32 22.10
CA GLU A 35 3.12 9.21 21.91
C GLU A 35 3.69 8.04 22.71
N THR A 36 3.31 7.91 23.98
CA THR A 36 3.67 6.74 24.80
C THR A 36 3.13 5.44 24.20
N VAL A 37 1.89 5.43 23.69
CA VAL A 37 1.32 4.24 23.02
C VAL A 37 2.13 3.89 21.78
N ALA A 38 2.37 4.85 20.88
CA ALA A 38 3.14 4.62 19.67
C ALA A 38 4.56 4.09 19.98
N GLN A 39 5.22 4.64 21.00
CA GLN A 39 6.53 4.15 21.45
C GLN A 39 6.50 2.71 21.96
N ARG A 40 5.45 2.30 22.68
CA ARG A 40 5.26 0.91 23.15
C ARG A 40 5.00 -0.06 22.01
N LYS A 41 4.25 0.38 20.98
CA LYS A 41 3.95 -0.45 19.80
C LYS A 41 5.17 -0.72 18.93
N ILE A 42 6.19 0.13 18.96
CA ILE A 42 7.46 -0.08 18.25
C ILE A 42 8.26 -1.21 18.91
N PRO A 43 8.75 -2.21 18.14
CA PRO A 43 9.53 -3.32 18.69
C PRO A 43 10.75 -2.88 19.51
N GLU A 44 11.09 -3.71 20.49
CA GLU A 44 12.33 -3.58 21.26
C GLU A 44 13.55 -3.72 20.33
N GLY A 45 14.62 -2.97 20.61
CA GLY A 45 15.85 -2.96 19.81
C GLY A 45 15.92 -1.89 18.72
N VAL A 46 14.81 -1.20 18.41
CA VAL A 46 14.87 0.02 17.58
C VAL A 46 15.59 1.12 18.36
N LYS A 47 16.70 1.66 17.81
CA LYS A 47 17.57 2.63 18.51
C LYS A 47 16.84 3.92 18.89
N ASP A 48 16.11 4.51 17.94
CA ASP A 48 15.39 5.79 18.12
C ASP A 48 13.86 5.57 18.05
N ARG A 49 13.30 4.97 19.11
CA ARG A 49 11.85 4.72 19.20
C ARG A 49 11.05 6.01 19.32
N ALA A 50 11.55 6.99 20.07
CA ALA A 50 10.87 8.25 20.27
C ALA A 50 10.76 9.04 18.96
N GLY A 51 11.86 9.16 18.20
CA GLY A 51 11.84 9.79 16.89
C GLY A 51 10.97 9.06 15.88
N LEU A 52 11.00 7.72 15.85
CA LEU A 52 10.12 6.93 14.99
C LEU A 52 8.63 7.11 15.35
N ALA A 53 8.28 7.11 16.63
CA ALA A 53 6.91 7.36 17.09
C ALA A 53 6.44 8.76 16.67
N LYS A 54 7.28 9.78 16.84
CA LYS A 54 6.98 11.15 16.42
C LYS A 54 6.75 11.25 14.91
N ASP A 55 7.61 10.64 14.09
CA ASP A 55 7.47 10.65 12.63
C ASP A 55 6.20 9.91 12.18
N LEU A 56 5.89 8.78 12.81
CA LEU A 56 4.67 8.00 12.56
C LEU A 56 3.39 8.78 12.91
N LEU A 57 3.36 9.40 14.09
CA LEU A 57 2.20 10.17 14.53
C LEU A 57 2.01 11.44 13.68
N THR A 58 3.10 12.12 13.32
CA THR A 58 3.06 13.26 12.39
C THR A 58 2.56 12.81 11.02
N THR A 59 3.00 11.64 10.55
CA THR A 59 2.53 11.05 9.28
C THR A 59 1.02 10.87 9.29
N LEU A 60 0.48 10.13 10.26
CA LEU A 60 -0.96 9.88 10.38
C LEU A 60 -1.74 11.20 10.47
N LYS A 61 -1.31 12.11 11.34
CA LYS A 61 -1.96 13.41 11.54
C LYS A 61 -1.98 14.26 10.26
N SER A 62 -0.85 14.37 9.56
CA SER A 62 -0.74 15.20 8.33
C SER A 62 -1.62 14.70 7.19
N GLN A 63 -1.92 13.40 7.17
CA GLN A 63 -2.78 12.77 6.17
C GLN A 63 -4.25 12.68 6.63
N ASN A 64 -4.61 13.32 7.75
CA ASN A 64 -5.94 13.25 8.38
C ASN A 64 -6.38 11.81 8.69
N LEU A 65 -5.43 10.93 8.98
CA LEU A 65 -5.68 9.56 9.40
C LEU A 65 -5.78 9.51 10.92
N GLU A 66 -6.67 8.67 11.43
CA GLU A 66 -6.79 8.43 12.87
C GLU A 66 -5.48 7.89 13.43
N GLN A 67 -5.03 8.45 14.55
CA GLN A 67 -3.86 7.98 15.28
C GLN A 67 -4.22 6.79 16.18
N SER A 68 -4.94 5.80 15.64
CA SER A 68 -5.38 4.60 16.34
C SER A 68 -4.28 3.54 16.41
N GLU A 69 -4.38 2.62 17.37
CA GLU A 69 -3.47 1.48 17.44
C GLU A 69 -3.47 0.65 16.15
N GLU A 70 -4.63 0.50 15.51
CA GLU A 70 -4.76 -0.25 14.26
C GLU A 70 -3.94 0.37 13.12
N ASN A 71 -4.00 1.70 12.95
CA ASN A 71 -3.22 2.40 11.94
C ASN A 71 -1.72 2.38 12.29
N ILE A 72 -1.37 2.64 13.54
CA ILE A 72 0.01 2.56 14.05
C ILE A 72 0.60 1.17 13.76
N CYS A 73 -0.11 0.11 14.13
CA CYS A 73 0.36 -1.26 13.96
C CYS A 73 0.37 -1.71 12.50
N SER A 74 -0.55 -1.23 11.67
CA SER A 74 -0.55 -1.53 10.23
C SER A 74 0.67 -0.92 9.53
N VAL A 75 0.99 0.34 9.82
CA VAL A 75 2.18 1.02 9.24
C VAL A 75 3.47 0.35 9.74
N LEU A 76 3.59 0.10 11.04
CA LEU A 76 4.75 -0.58 11.60
C LEU A 76 4.92 -1.99 11.04
N ALA A 77 3.83 -2.74 10.84
CA ALA A 77 3.89 -4.10 10.30
C ALA A 77 4.43 -4.14 8.87
N VAL A 78 3.96 -3.24 8.00
CA VAL A 78 4.50 -3.11 6.63
C VAL A 78 5.96 -2.68 6.68
N ALA A 79 6.30 -1.64 7.44
CA ALA A 79 7.68 -1.16 7.53
C ALA A 79 8.65 -2.22 8.10
N LEU A 80 8.20 -3.05 9.05
CA LEU A 80 8.95 -4.19 9.56
C LEU A 80 9.16 -5.27 8.50
N GLN A 81 8.14 -5.53 7.69
CA GLN A 81 8.21 -6.54 6.65
C GLN A 81 9.12 -6.12 5.50
N GLU A 82 9.06 -4.84 5.12
CA GLU A 82 9.79 -4.31 3.95
C GLU A 82 11.26 -4.03 4.24
N SER A 83 11.58 -3.50 5.42
CA SER A 83 12.93 -3.00 5.69
C SER A 83 13.43 -3.24 7.11
N ASN A 84 12.64 -3.93 7.94
CA ASN A 84 12.89 -4.00 9.38
C ASN A 84 13.02 -2.60 10.02
N LEU A 85 12.16 -1.66 9.61
CA LEU A 85 12.10 -0.25 10.06
C LEU A 85 13.34 0.60 9.70
N GLN A 86 14.13 0.20 8.70
CA GLN A 86 15.32 0.93 8.26
C GLN A 86 15.07 1.63 6.92
N ALA A 87 15.38 2.91 6.82
CA ALA A 87 15.09 3.67 5.61
C ALA A 87 15.94 3.26 4.41
N ASP A 88 17.24 3.02 4.65
CA ASP A 88 18.21 2.69 3.61
C ASP A 88 19.20 1.63 4.13
N PRO A 89 18.75 0.39 4.36
CA PRO A 89 19.58 -0.67 4.90
C PRO A 89 20.67 -1.08 3.91
N ALA A 90 21.79 -1.58 4.43
CA ALA A 90 22.86 -2.12 3.60
C ALA A 90 22.40 -3.39 2.86
N VAL A 91 22.68 -3.47 1.57
CA VAL A 91 22.44 -4.64 0.73
C VAL A 91 23.77 -5.39 0.54
N PRO A 92 23.89 -6.62 1.07
CA PRO A 92 25.11 -7.41 0.91
C PRO A 92 25.49 -7.59 -0.56
N GLY A 93 26.74 -7.24 -0.91
CA GLY A 93 27.26 -7.40 -2.26
C GLY A 93 26.69 -6.43 -3.30
N LEU A 94 26.02 -5.33 -2.89
CA LEU A 94 25.36 -4.40 -3.81
C LEU A 94 26.27 -3.87 -4.92
N SER A 95 27.52 -3.52 -4.59
CA SER A 95 28.51 -3.10 -5.59
C SER A 95 28.69 -4.12 -6.72
N LYS A 96 28.85 -5.40 -6.38
CA LYS A 96 28.99 -6.48 -7.38
C LYS A 96 27.72 -6.64 -8.23
N ILE A 97 26.54 -6.50 -7.61
CA ILE A 97 25.25 -6.58 -8.30
C ILE A 97 25.10 -5.41 -9.28
N ALA A 98 25.44 -4.20 -8.85
CA ALA A 98 25.36 -2.99 -9.67
C ALA A 98 26.29 -3.09 -10.89
N TRP A 99 27.56 -3.46 -10.68
CA TRP A 99 28.51 -3.67 -11.78
C TRP A 99 28.04 -4.74 -12.75
N LYS A 100 27.55 -5.89 -12.26
CA LYS A 100 27.02 -6.96 -13.12
C LYS A 100 25.87 -6.48 -14.00
N GLU A 101 24.95 -5.67 -13.47
CA GLU A 101 23.83 -5.12 -14.26
C GLU A 101 24.28 -4.06 -15.26
N ILE A 102 25.27 -3.22 -14.91
CA ILE A 102 25.89 -2.25 -15.82
C ILE A 102 26.55 -2.99 -17.00
N ASP A 103 27.37 -3.99 -16.71
CA ASP A 103 28.09 -4.78 -17.73
C ASP A 103 27.09 -5.52 -18.62
N ARG A 104 26.07 -6.16 -18.05
CA ARG A 104 25.00 -6.85 -18.81
C ARG A 104 24.26 -5.90 -19.76
N ARG A 105 23.97 -4.67 -19.35
CA ARG A 105 23.32 -3.66 -20.22
C ARG A 105 24.26 -3.17 -21.31
N ALA A 106 25.54 -2.98 -21.00
CA ALA A 106 26.56 -2.60 -21.96
C ALA A 106 26.73 -3.67 -23.05
N GLU A 107 26.80 -4.93 -22.67
CA GLU A 107 26.85 -6.08 -23.57
C GLU A 107 25.62 -6.13 -24.49
N GLY A 108 24.42 -5.91 -23.95
CA GLY A 108 23.19 -5.81 -24.75
C GLY A 108 23.20 -4.69 -25.79
N MET A 109 24.06 -3.69 -25.63
CA MET A 109 24.31 -2.61 -26.59
C MET A 109 25.60 -2.79 -27.39
N HIS A 110 26.25 -3.96 -27.30
CA HIS A 110 27.53 -4.26 -27.93
C HIS A 110 28.68 -3.32 -27.52
N ILE A 111 28.62 -2.78 -26.31
CA ILE A 111 29.66 -1.92 -25.73
C ILE A 111 30.58 -2.77 -24.83
N PRO A 112 31.89 -2.85 -25.12
CA PRO A 112 32.85 -3.56 -24.27
C PRO A 112 32.86 -3.05 -22.80
N PRO A 113 32.81 -3.94 -21.79
CA PRO A 113 32.84 -3.54 -20.37
C PRO A 113 34.02 -2.63 -20.01
N LEU A 114 35.21 -2.88 -20.55
CA LEU A 114 36.39 -2.05 -20.33
C LEU A 114 36.16 -0.57 -20.67
N LEU A 115 35.41 -0.27 -21.74
CA LEU A 115 35.09 1.11 -22.13
C LEU A 115 34.15 1.76 -21.12
N VAL A 116 33.14 1.02 -20.63
CA VAL A 116 32.19 1.52 -19.62
C VAL A 116 32.91 1.81 -18.30
N HIS A 117 33.74 0.89 -17.82
CA HIS A 117 34.52 1.08 -16.60
C HIS A 117 35.47 2.27 -16.70
N THR A 118 36.07 2.49 -17.88
CA THR A 118 36.92 3.66 -18.14
C THR A 118 36.10 4.96 -18.16
N ALA A 119 34.94 4.97 -18.82
CA ALA A 119 34.05 6.13 -18.87
C ALA A 119 33.53 6.53 -17.47
N LEU A 120 33.31 5.57 -16.58
CA LEU A 120 32.86 5.82 -15.22
C LEU A 120 33.98 6.33 -14.27
N ARG A 121 35.22 6.47 -14.74
CA ARG A 121 36.29 7.13 -13.98
C ARG A 121 36.17 8.65 -13.94
N ILE A 122 35.23 9.23 -14.69
CA ILE A 122 34.93 10.66 -14.58
C ILE A 122 34.54 11.02 -13.15
N ASN A 123 34.96 12.19 -12.70
CA ASN A 123 34.62 12.67 -11.36
C ASN A 123 33.16 13.07 -11.29
N SER A 124 32.51 12.66 -10.21
CA SER A 124 31.18 13.13 -9.85
C SER A 124 31.26 14.44 -9.03
N PRO A 125 30.12 15.12 -8.77
CA PRO A 125 30.12 16.40 -8.06
C PRO A 125 30.76 16.38 -6.65
N ASN A 126 30.90 15.21 -6.03
CA ASN A 126 31.54 15.06 -4.71
C ASN A 126 33.07 14.84 -4.77
N GLY A 127 33.68 14.95 -5.96
CA GLY A 127 35.12 14.80 -6.18
C GLY A 127 35.61 13.36 -6.35
N LYS A 128 34.81 12.34 -6.03
CA LYS A 128 35.12 10.93 -6.31
C LYS A 128 34.63 10.53 -7.70
N SER A 129 35.32 9.56 -8.31
CA SER A 129 34.85 8.98 -9.58
C SER A 129 33.56 8.17 -9.40
N TYR A 130 32.74 8.05 -10.44
CA TYR A 130 31.56 7.18 -10.39
C TYR A 130 31.94 5.72 -10.13
N SER A 131 33.04 5.25 -10.71
CA SER A 131 33.60 3.92 -10.44
C SER A 131 33.91 3.72 -8.96
N GLU A 132 34.60 4.66 -8.30
CA GLU A 132 34.92 4.55 -6.87
C GLU A 132 33.65 4.53 -6.01
N ARG A 133 32.65 5.33 -6.38
CA ARG A 133 31.36 5.35 -5.68
C ARG A 133 30.61 4.02 -5.85
N LEU A 134 30.62 3.43 -7.04
CA LEU A 134 30.01 2.14 -7.34
C LEU A 134 30.75 0.98 -6.66
N ASP A 135 32.08 1.02 -6.56
CA ASP A 135 32.89 0.03 -5.85
C ASP A 135 32.58 -0.02 -4.35
N ASN A 136 32.20 1.13 -3.78
CA ASN A 136 31.95 1.28 -2.35
C ASN A 136 30.46 1.39 -1.98
N VAL A 137 29.54 1.25 -2.95
CA VAL A 137 28.11 1.40 -2.71
C VAL A 137 27.58 0.27 -1.82
N LYS A 138 26.83 0.63 -0.78
CA LYS A 138 26.30 -0.31 0.20
C LYS A 138 24.78 -0.29 0.29
N THR A 139 24.13 0.80 -0.10
CA THR A 139 22.68 0.97 0.04
C THR A 139 22.02 1.38 -1.26
N GLU A 140 20.72 1.16 -1.38
CA GLU A 140 19.96 1.51 -2.59
C GLU A 140 19.80 3.02 -2.73
N GLY A 141 19.70 3.76 -1.62
CA GLY A 141 19.71 5.22 -1.63
C GLY A 141 21.02 5.78 -2.16
N GLN A 142 22.17 5.21 -1.76
CA GLN A 142 23.47 5.58 -2.34
C GLN A 142 23.54 5.28 -3.83
N LEU A 143 23.07 4.11 -4.26
CA LEU A 143 23.02 3.76 -5.68
C LEU A 143 22.13 4.73 -6.46
N SER A 144 20.94 5.05 -5.93
CA SER A 144 20.04 6.02 -6.53
C SER A 144 20.70 7.40 -6.65
N ALA A 145 21.41 7.87 -5.62
CA ALA A 145 22.11 9.15 -5.65
C ALA A 145 23.25 9.18 -6.67
N ILE A 146 23.97 8.07 -6.87
CA ILE A 146 24.98 7.93 -7.93
C ILE A 146 24.33 8.13 -9.31
N PHE A 147 23.19 7.48 -9.56
CA PHE A 147 22.45 7.66 -10.81
C PHE A 147 21.93 9.10 -10.97
N ASP A 148 21.34 9.69 -9.93
CA ASP A 148 20.76 11.03 -10.00
C ASP A 148 21.83 12.11 -10.28
N ASP A 149 23.01 11.99 -9.67
CA ASP A 149 24.14 12.87 -9.95
C ASP A 149 24.59 12.74 -11.41
N PHE A 150 24.65 11.51 -11.92
CA PHE A 150 25.05 11.26 -13.30
C PHE A 150 24.10 11.94 -14.29
N LEU A 151 22.79 11.82 -14.05
CA LEU A 151 21.75 12.42 -14.88
C LEU A 151 21.73 13.94 -14.82
N THR A 152 22.22 14.54 -13.74
CA THR A 152 22.29 16.00 -13.58
C THR A 152 23.43 16.62 -14.41
N MET A 153 24.44 15.83 -14.80
CA MET A 153 25.51 16.30 -15.68
C MET A 153 25.05 16.48 -17.14
N VAL A 154 23.94 15.87 -17.52
CA VAL A 154 23.38 15.96 -18.87
C VAL A 154 22.24 16.98 -18.85
N PRO A 155 22.25 18.01 -19.73
CA PRO A 155 21.10 18.91 -19.86
C PRO A 155 19.82 18.11 -20.13
N MET A 156 18.76 18.39 -19.37
CA MET A 156 17.50 17.62 -19.38
C MET A 156 17.64 16.12 -19.04
N GLY A 157 18.78 15.68 -18.51
CA GLY A 157 19.06 14.26 -18.28
C GLY A 157 18.11 13.60 -17.30
N GLN A 158 17.67 14.31 -16.26
CA GLN A 158 16.62 13.83 -15.35
C GLN A 158 15.27 13.61 -16.07
N LYS A 159 14.86 14.53 -16.95
CA LYS A 159 13.60 14.43 -17.69
C LYS A 159 13.63 13.32 -18.74
N LEU A 160 14.77 13.15 -19.42
CA LEU A 160 14.93 12.19 -20.51
C LEU A 160 15.27 10.78 -20.01
N PHE A 161 16.04 10.69 -18.93
CA PHE A 161 16.66 9.44 -18.50
C PHE A 161 16.43 9.09 -17.02
N GLY A 162 15.70 9.89 -16.24
CA GLY A 162 15.33 9.56 -14.85
C GLY A 162 14.57 8.24 -14.74
N SER A 163 13.82 7.91 -15.79
CA SER A 163 13.15 6.62 -15.93
C SER A 163 14.12 5.45 -16.19
N PHE A 164 15.44 5.62 -16.22
CA PHE A 164 16.41 4.52 -16.29
C PHE A 164 17.06 4.18 -14.95
N ASN A 165 16.85 4.99 -13.91
CA ASN A 165 17.36 4.69 -12.57
C ASN A 165 16.83 3.30 -12.14
N PRO A 166 17.71 2.32 -11.83
CA PRO A 166 17.29 0.96 -11.53
C PRO A 166 16.56 0.86 -10.19
N VAL A 167 16.78 1.82 -9.29
CA VAL A 167 16.14 1.86 -7.98
C VAL A 167 14.78 2.55 -8.10
N ARG A 168 13.71 1.76 -7.98
CA ARG A 168 12.32 2.23 -8.15
C ARG A 168 11.55 2.36 -6.86
N THR A 169 11.95 1.62 -5.84
CA THR A 169 11.36 1.61 -4.51
C THR A 169 12.42 1.97 -3.48
N GLY A 170 12.00 2.50 -2.35
CA GLY A 170 12.94 2.86 -1.30
C GLY A 170 12.27 3.22 0.01
N GLY A 171 13.09 3.53 1.01
CA GLY A 171 12.62 3.94 2.32
C GLY A 171 12.19 2.79 3.21
N THR A 172 11.70 3.17 4.39
CA THR A 172 11.28 2.26 5.47
C THR A 172 10.14 1.32 5.05
N MET A 173 9.34 1.70 4.06
CA MET A 173 8.22 0.91 3.56
C MET A 173 8.38 0.49 2.09
N GLN A 174 9.56 0.68 1.48
CA GLN A 174 9.81 0.26 0.08
C GLN A 174 8.77 0.77 -0.92
N VAL A 175 8.36 2.03 -0.78
CA VAL A 175 7.36 2.67 -1.64
C VAL A 175 7.96 3.05 -2.99
N SER A 176 7.16 2.94 -4.05
CA SER A 176 7.55 3.38 -5.40
C SER A 176 7.85 4.88 -5.43
N VAL A 177 8.99 5.25 -6.01
CA VAL A 177 9.36 6.66 -6.22
C VAL A 177 8.39 7.34 -7.17
N ALA A 178 7.96 6.65 -8.24
CA ALA A 178 6.96 7.20 -9.17
C ALA A 178 5.59 7.40 -8.50
N PHE A 179 5.27 6.60 -7.49
CA PHE A 179 4.09 6.82 -6.66
C PHE A 179 4.28 8.05 -5.77
N ALA A 180 5.42 8.17 -5.08
CA ALA A 180 5.73 9.30 -4.21
C ALA A 180 5.72 10.64 -4.96
N GLU A 181 6.30 10.69 -6.16
CA GLU A 181 6.33 11.89 -7.03
C GLU A 181 4.93 12.39 -7.41
N LYS A 182 3.93 11.50 -7.43
CA LYS A 182 2.52 11.85 -7.74
C LYS A 182 1.70 12.24 -6.51
N HIS A 183 2.22 12.01 -5.29
CA HIS A 183 1.45 12.13 -4.06
C HIS A 183 2.20 12.95 -3.02
N THR A 184 2.64 14.17 -3.36
CA THR A 184 3.39 15.03 -2.42
C THR A 184 2.51 15.94 -1.56
N ASP A 185 1.24 16.07 -1.91
CA ASP A 185 0.33 17.03 -1.27
C ASP A 185 0.10 16.68 0.21
N GLY A 186 0.24 17.68 1.08
CA GLY A 186 0.10 17.51 2.53
C GLY A 186 1.35 16.97 3.24
N TYR A 187 2.46 16.76 2.53
CA TYR A 187 3.73 16.37 3.14
C TYR A 187 4.20 17.45 4.15
N PRO A 188 4.38 17.11 5.45
CA PRO A 188 4.48 18.13 6.51
C PRO A 188 5.91 18.63 6.77
N TRP A 189 6.91 18.07 6.10
CA TRP A 189 8.31 18.47 6.29
C TRP A 189 8.86 19.20 5.08
N LYS A 190 9.82 20.11 5.33
CA LYS A 190 10.63 20.66 4.24
C LYS A 190 11.51 19.56 3.66
N MET A 191 11.42 19.38 2.34
CA MET A 191 12.33 18.51 1.58
C MET A 191 13.61 19.30 1.28
N GLU A 192 14.76 18.76 1.65
CA GLU A 192 16.07 19.39 1.34
C GLU A 192 16.56 19.03 -0.08
N GLY A 193 15.93 18.05 -0.71
CA GLY A 193 16.29 17.54 -2.04
C GLY A 193 15.06 17.13 -2.85
N THR A 194 15.23 16.18 -3.76
CA THR A 194 14.13 15.66 -4.60
C THR A 194 13.22 14.73 -3.81
N VAL A 195 11.99 14.50 -4.31
CA VAL A 195 11.06 13.51 -3.73
C VAL A 195 11.71 12.13 -3.64
N ARG A 196 12.46 11.73 -4.68
CA ARG A 196 13.25 10.50 -4.71
C ARG A 196 14.22 10.40 -3.53
N GLN A 197 14.97 11.46 -3.24
CA GLN A 197 15.89 11.49 -2.10
C GLN A 197 15.12 11.43 -0.77
N GLU A 198 14.00 12.14 -0.67
CA GLU A 198 13.15 12.12 0.53
C GLU A 198 12.57 10.73 0.81
N VAL A 199 12.22 9.94 -0.22
CA VAL A 199 11.74 8.55 -0.05
C VAL A 199 12.74 7.70 0.73
N PHE A 200 14.06 7.92 0.58
CA PHE A 200 15.10 7.17 1.31
C PHE A 200 15.34 7.68 2.75
N THR A 201 14.63 8.72 3.21
CA THR A 201 14.66 9.11 4.62
C THR A 201 13.65 8.28 5.43
N ARG A 202 13.83 8.22 6.75
CA ARG A 202 12.88 7.55 7.65
C ARG A 202 11.47 8.14 7.51
N ARG A 203 11.37 9.47 7.58
CA ARG A 203 10.10 10.21 7.54
C ARG A 203 9.44 10.13 6.15
N GLY A 204 10.21 10.22 5.07
CA GLY A 204 9.67 10.14 3.71
C GLY A 204 9.16 8.75 3.39
N GLY A 205 9.95 7.71 3.68
CA GLY A 205 9.52 6.32 3.52
C GLY A 205 8.26 5.98 4.32
N LEU A 206 8.16 6.49 5.56
CA LEU A 206 6.96 6.31 6.39
C LEU A 206 5.76 7.04 5.81
N TRP A 207 5.95 8.29 5.39
CA TRP A 207 4.84 9.13 4.93
C TRP A 207 4.26 8.63 3.61
N PHE A 208 5.10 8.42 2.59
CA PHE A 208 4.65 7.94 1.28
C PHE A 208 4.17 6.49 1.36
N GLY A 209 4.80 5.66 2.19
CA GLY A 209 4.33 4.30 2.44
C GLY A 209 2.98 4.27 3.17
N THR A 210 2.77 5.13 4.17
CA THR A 210 1.47 5.23 4.85
C THR A 210 0.39 5.73 3.91
N TYR A 211 0.75 6.67 3.03
CA TYR A 211 -0.14 7.16 1.98
C TYR A 211 -0.58 6.00 1.08
N HIS A 212 0.37 5.20 0.58
CA HIS A 212 0.07 4.03 -0.24
C HIS A 212 -0.78 2.97 0.49
N LEU A 213 -0.59 2.80 1.80
CA LEU A 213 -1.32 1.80 2.57
C LEU A 213 -2.76 2.19 2.91
N LEU A 214 -2.96 3.45 3.34
CA LEU A 214 -4.18 3.88 4.01
C LEU A 214 -4.96 4.96 3.25
N ASN A 215 -4.32 5.70 2.34
CA ASN A 215 -4.92 6.86 1.68
C ASN A 215 -5.65 6.52 0.37
N TYR A 216 -6.30 5.36 0.36
CA TYR A 216 -7.28 5.01 -0.65
C TYR A 216 -8.49 4.35 0.03
N PRO A 217 -9.73 4.72 -0.36
CA PRO A 217 -10.93 4.10 0.20
C PRO A 217 -11.01 2.65 -0.27
N ALA A 218 -11.23 1.72 0.66
CA ALA A 218 -11.42 0.31 0.36
C ALA A 218 -12.40 -0.30 1.36
N ASN A 219 -13.36 -1.07 0.87
CA ASN A 219 -14.42 -1.71 1.64
C ASN A 219 -14.03 -3.14 2.04
N TYR A 220 -12.83 -3.32 2.57
CA TYR A 220 -12.32 -4.64 2.91
C TYR A 220 -12.77 -5.10 4.30
N SER A 221 -13.17 -6.37 4.42
CA SER A 221 -13.58 -6.93 5.72
C SER A 221 -12.42 -7.13 6.68
N LYS A 222 -11.17 -7.18 6.17
CA LYS A 222 -9.96 -7.41 6.94
C LYS A 222 -8.80 -6.55 6.43
N PRO A 223 -7.92 -6.03 7.32
CA PRO A 223 -6.69 -5.34 6.94
C PRO A 223 -5.79 -6.16 5.99
N LEU A 224 -5.84 -7.49 6.09
CA LEU A 224 -5.12 -8.44 5.23
C LEU A 224 -5.17 -8.08 3.74
N TYR A 225 -6.33 -7.65 3.23
CA TYR A 225 -6.47 -7.31 1.81
C TYR A 225 -5.80 -5.98 1.46
N ARG A 226 -5.73 -5.01 2.39
CA ARG A 226 -4.89 -3.81 2.19
C ARG A 226 -3.41 -4.15 2.14
N PHE A 227 -2.96 -5.15 2.90
CA PHE A 227 -1.57 -5.60 2.84
C PHE A 227 -1.23 -6.32 1.54
N ALA A 228 -2.18 -7.07 0.99
CA ALA A 228 -2.05 -7.60 -0.36
C ALA A 228 -1.98 -6.47 -1.41
N ASP A 229 -2.88 -5.49 -1.33
CA ASP A 229 -2.90 -4.33 -2.24
C ASP A 229 -1.66 -3.45 -2.10
N TYR A 230 -1.05 -3.36 -0.91
CA TYR A 230 0.21 -2.66 -0.72
C TYR A 230 1.29 -3.20 -1.66
N ASN A 231 1.36 -4.53 -1.75
CA ASN A 231 2.35 -5.25 -2.54
C ASN A 231 1.96 -5.38 -4.02
N ALA A 232 0.68 -5.59 -4.33
CA ALA A 232 0.18 -5.88 -5.67
C ALA A 232 -0.40 -4.65 -6.42
N GLY A 233 -0.57 -3.53 -5.73
CA GLY A 233 -1.23 -2.33 -6.25
C GLY A 233 -2.64 -2.14 -5.69
N TRP A 234 -3.10 -0.88 -5.65
CA TRP A 234 -4.41 -0.52 -5.13
C TRP A 234 -5.52 -1.33 -5.80
N TYR A 235 -6.42 -1.86 -4.98
CA TYR A 235 -7.58 -2.66 -5.36
C TYR A 235 -7.29 -4.03 -5.97
N ALA A 236 -6.04 -4.50 -5.95
CA ALA A 236 -5.67 -5.81 -6.49
C ALA A 236 -6.51 -6.95 -5.87
N SER A 237 -6.78 -6.91 -4.56
CA SER A 237 -7.55 -7.95 -3.87
C SER A 237 -9.01 -8.02 -4.31
N ARG A 238 -9.65 -6.86 -4.47
CA ARG A 238 -11.00 -6.78 -5.06
C ARG A 238 -10.99 -7.25 -6.52
N ASN A 239 -10.02 -6.80 -7.30
CA ASN A 239 -9.95 -7.11 -8.71
C ASN A 239 -9.68 -8.59 -8.96
N ALA A 240 -8.88 -9.25 -8.12
CA ALA A 240 -8.69 -10.70 -8.13
C ALA A 240 -10.01 -11.44 -7.85
N ALA A 241 -10.83 -10.94 -6.93
CA ALA A 241 -12.17 -11.49 -6.69
C ALA A 241 -13.10 -11.29 -7.90
N PHE A 242 -13.04 -10.13 -8.56
CA PHE A 242 -13.77 -9.88 -9.81
C PHE A 242 -13.32 -10.84 -10.92
N GLN A 243 -12.02 -11.05 -11.13
CA GLN A 243 -11.49 -12.02 -12.09
C GLN A 243 -11.96 -13.45 -11.78
N SER A 244 -12.08 -13.81 -10.50
CA SER A 244 -12.65 -15.09 -10.07
C SER A 244 -14.13 -15.21 -10.46
N ALA A 245 -14.92 -14.15 -10.27
CA ALA A 245 -16.30 -14.08 -10.73
C ALA A 245 -16.40 -14.17 -12.26
N VAL A 246 -15.56 -13.46 -13.01
CA VAL A 246 -15.49 -13.56 -14.48
C VAL A 246 -15.17 -15.00 -14.90
N SER A 247 -14.22 -15.66 -14.23
CA SER A 247 -13.86 -17.04 -14.53
C SER A 247 -15.04 -17.99 -14.32
N ARG A 248 -15.81 -17.81 -13.25
CA ARG A 248 -17.04 -18.58 -12.97
C ARG A 248 -18.16 -18.28 -13.97
N ALA A 249 -18.34 -17.01 -14.32
CA ALA A 249 -19.37 -16.58 -15.27
C ALA A 249 -19.11 -17.11 -16.69
N THR A 250 -17.85 -17.21 -17.10
CA THR A 250 -17.47 -17.50 -18.49
C THR A 250 -16.91 -18.91 -18.73
N GLY A 251 -16.40 -19.57 -17.69
CA GLY A 251 -15.61 -20.80 -17.79
C GLY A 251 -14.15 -20.58 -18.24
N VAL A 252 -13.72 -19.33 -18.45
CA VAL A 252 -12.34 -19.00 -18.82
C VAL A 252 -11.46 -18.97 -17.57
N LYS A 253 -10.30 -19.63 -17.59
CA LYS A 253 -9.34 -19.57 -16.48
C LYS A 253 -8.51 -18.28 -16.54
N LEU A 254 -8.56 -17.47 -15.47
CA LEU A 254 -7.76 -16.24 -15.31
C LEU A 254 -6.70 -16.38 -14.20
N ALA A 255 -5.67 -15.53 -14.23
CA ALA A 255 -4.53 -15.56 -13.30
C ALA A 255 -4.84 -15.03 -11.89
N LEU A 256 -5.99 -14.36 -11.68
CA LEU A 256 -6.41 -13.79 -10.41
C LEU A 256 -5.36 -12.84 -9.80
N ASP A 257 -4.67 -12.08 -10.65
CA ASP A 257 -3.58 -11.15 -10.31
C ASP A 257 -4.08 -9.74 -9.95
N GLY A 258 -5.34 -9.42 -10.20
CA GLY A 258 -5.91 -8.10 -9.98
C GLY A 258 -5.76 -7.12 -11.15
N ASP A 259 -5.07 -7.52 -12.23
CA ASP A 259 -4.93 -6.70 -13.43
C ASP A 259 -6.12 -6.87 -14.36
N LEU A 260 -7.00 -5.86 -14.35
CA LEU A 260 -8.19 -5.86 -15.19
C LEU A 260 -7.89 -5.48 -16.64
N ILE A 261 -6.86 -4.67 -16.87
CA ILE A 261 -6.46 -4.16 -18.19
C ILE A 261 -4.94 -4.24 -18.35
N LEU A 262 -4.46 -4.05 -19.58
CA LEU A 262 -3.05 -3.77 -19.84
C LEU A 262 -2.85 -2.25 -19.73
N TYR A 263 -2.04 -1.80 -18.78
CA TYR A 263 -1.78 -0.36 -18.56
C TYR A 263 -0.79 0.24 -19.57
N THR A 264 0.00 -0.60 -20.22
CA THR A 264 1.03 -0.19 -21.20
C THR A 264 0.57 -0.38 -22.65
N SER A 265 -0.68 -0.79 -22.88
CA SER A 265 -1.20 -1.09 -24.21
C SER A 265 -2.71 -0.92 -24.28
N ASP A 266 -3.21 -0.43 -25.40
CA ASP A 266 -4.66 -0.38 -25.71
C ASP A 266 -5.23 -1.76 -26.07
N LYS A 267 -4.39 -2.79 -26.17
CA LYS A 267 -4.86 -4.16 -26.39
C LYS A 267 -5.70 -4.64 -25.20
N PRO A 268 -6.77 -5.43 -25.45
CA PRO A 268 -7.57 -5.98 -24.38
C PRO A 268 -6.76 -7.00 -23.58
N SER A 269 -6.91 -6.99 -22.26
CA SER A 269 -6.34 -8.01 -21.37
C SER A 269 -7.10 -9.34 -21.50
N SER A 270 -6.55 -10.42 -20.95
CA SER A 270 -7.27 -11.70 -20.83
C SER A 270 -8.59 -11.55 -20.04
N THR A 271 -8.59 -10.71 -18.99
CA THR A 271 -9.79 -10.37 -18.21
C THR A 271 -10.83 -9.70 -19.11
N GLU A 272 -10.43 -8.69 -19.88
CA GLU A 272 -11.32 -7.96 -20.77
C GLU A 272 -11.90 -8.86 -21.87
N LEU A 273 -11.07 -9.69 -22.51
CA LEU A 273 -11.51 -10.66 -23.50
C LEU A 273 -12.52 -11.66 -22.93
N ALA A 274 -12.33 -12.10 -21.69
CA ALA A 274 -13.28 -12.98 -21.01
C ALA A 274 -14.61 -12.25 -20.73
N VAL A 275 -14.57 -11.01 -20.23
CA VAL A 275 -15.78 -10.21 -19.99
C VAL A 275 -16.55 -9.93 -21.28
N ARG A 276 -15.87 -9.65 -22.41
CA ARG A 276 -16.51 -9.44 -23.72
C ARG A 276 -17.35 -10.63 -24.19
N LYS A 277 -17.05 -11.86 -23.73
CA LYS A 277 -17.90 -13.04 -23.98
C LYS A 277 -19.29 -12.95 -23.33
N LEU A 278 -19.44 -12.10 -22.31
CA LEU A 278 -20.70 -11.84 -21.62
C LEU A 278 -21.45 -10.62 -22.20
N SER A 279 -20.90 -9.92 -23.21
CA SER A 279 -21.45 -8.67 -23.77
C SER A 279 -22.97 -8.71 -24.01
N ARG A 280 -23.47 -9.77 -24.66
CA ARG A 280 -24.91 -9.94 -24.92
C ARG A 280 -25.75 -10.13 -23.65
N GLN A 281 -25.21 -10.79 -22.63
CA GLN A 281 -25.90 -10.97 -21.34
C GLN A 281 -25.84 -9.70 -20.48
N LEU A 282 -24.78 -8.92 -20.64
CA LEU A 282 -24.56 -7.67 -19.93
C LEU A 282 -25.30 -6.49 -20.57
N ASP A 283 -25.73 -6.64 -21.83
CA ASP A 283 -26.20 -5.55 -22.69
C ASP A 283 -25.20 -4.38 -22.73
N MET A 284 -23.93 -4.72 -22.98
CA MET A 284 -22.81 -3.77 -23.01
C MET A 284 -21.95 -3.97 -24.26
N SER A 285 -21.59 -2.87 -24.90
CA SER A 285 -20.56 -2.84 -25.94
C SER A 285 -19.16 -3.06 -25.35
N ASP A 286 -18.22 -3.50 -26.19
CA ASP A 286 -16.81 -3.63 -25.84
C ASP A 286 -16.22 -2.33 -25.27
N SER A 287 -16.67 -1.18 -25.78
CA SER A 287 -16.23 0.13 -25.31
C SER A 287 -16.72 0.44 -23.89
N GLU A 288 -17.95 0.05 -23.55
CA GLU A 288 -18.52 0.21 -22.21
C GLU A 288 -17.83 -0.71 -21.21
N ILE A 289 -17.52 -1.94 -21.63
CA ILE A 289 -16.73 -2.89 -20.86
C ILE A 289 -15.36 -2.28 -20.55
N ARG A 290 -14.63 -1.80 -21.58
CA ARG A 290 -13.31 -1.19 -21.36
C ARG A 290 -13.37 0.01 -20.43
N ARG A 291 -14.36 0.92 -20.63
CA ARG A 291 -14.54 2.09 -19.75
C ARG A 291 -14.79 1.70 -18.30
N ALA A 292 -15.53 0.62 -18.05
CA ALA A 292 -15.75 0.13 -16.69
C ALA A 292 -14.49 -0.52 -16.11
N LEU A 293 -13.78 -1.37 -16.86
CA LEU A 293 -12.54 -2.02 -16.40
C LEU A 293 -11.41 -1.01 -16.15
N ASN A 294 -11.35 0.09 -16.90
CA ASN A 294 -10.42 1.20 -16.66
C ASN A 294 -10.61 1.87 -15.30
N LYS A 295 -11.74 1.64 -14.60
CA LYS A 295 -11.95 2.14 -13.23
C LYS A 295 -11.36 1.20 -12.16
N GLY A 296 -10.73 0.10 -12.57
CA GLY A 296 -10.22 -0.96 -11.70
C GLY A 296 -9.23 -0.51 -10.62
N ASP A 297 -8.61 0.65 -10.78
CA ASP A 297 -7.72 1.31 -9.82
C ASP A 297 -8.43 2.34 -8.92
N SER A 298 -9.76 2.36 -8.94
CA SER A 298 -10.58 3.28 -8.15
C SER A 298 -11.68 2.56 -7.37
N ILE A 299 -12.18 3.19 -6.31
CA ILE A 299 -13.37 2.72 -5.57
C ILE A 299 -14.63 2.69 -6.44
N GLY A 300 -14.67 3.53 -7.48
CA GLY A 300 -15.81 3.65 -8.39
C GLY A 300 -16.05 2.41 -9.25
N PHE A 301 -15.13 1.45 -9.31
CA PHE A 301 -15.35 0.21 -10.06
C PHE A 301 -16.51 -0.61 -9.50
N GLU A 302 -16.63 -0.69 -8.18
CA GLU A 302 -17.64 -1.49 -7.47
C GLU A 302 -19.08 -1.03 -7.76
N THR A 303 -19.24 0.23 -8.15
CA THR A 303 -20.55 0.81 -8.43
C THR A 303 -20.98 0.63 -9.88
N THR A 304 -20.07 0.21 -10.77
CA THR A 304 -20.36 0.02 -12.20
C THR A 304 -21.38 -1.09 -12.44
N SER A 305 -22.17 -0.93 -13.51
CA SER A 305 -23.09 -1.97 -13.97
C SER A 305 -22.34 -3.26 -14.32
N LEU A 306 -21.16 -3.15 -14.94
CA LEU A 306 -20.32 -4.30 -15.27
C LEU A 306 -20.00 -5.13 -14.02
N TYR A 307 -19.48 -4.48 -12.97
CA TYR A 307 -19.10 -5.14 -11.73
C TYR A 307 -20.28 -5.91 -11.12
N LYS A 308 -21.42 -5.22 -10.94
CA LYS A 308 -22.61 -5.77 -10.31
C LYS A 308 -23.19 -6.94 -11.12
N GLN A 309 -23.30 -6.80 -12.44
CA GLN A 309 -23.88 -7.82 -13.29
C GLN A 309 -22.99 -9.06 -13.45
N VAL A 310 -21.67 -8.91 -13.58
CA VAL A 310 -20.74 -10.05 -13.62
C VAL A 310 -20.86 -10.89 -12.35
N PHE A 311 -20.91 -10.25 -11.19
CA PHE A 311 -21.13 -10.98 -9.93
C PHE A 311 -22.50 -11.65 -9.88
N ALA A 312 -23.58 -10.97 -10.30
CA ALA A 312 -24.91 -11.58 -10.34
C ALA A 312 -24.95 -12.84 -11.25
N ILE A 313 -24.30 -12.79 -12.42
CA ILE A 313 -24.19 -13.95 -13.33
C ILE A 313 -23.39 -15.08 -12.67
N ALA A 314 -22.24 -14.74 -12.07
CA ALA A 314 -21.35 -15.71 -11.44
C ALA A 314 -21.98 -16.38 -10.20
N GLU A 315 -22.69 -15.61 -9.37
CA GLU A 315 -23.40 -16.08 -8.18
C GLU A 315 -24.58 -16.97 -8.53
N LYS A 316 -25.34 -16.62 -9.58
CA LYS A 316 -26.40 -17.49 -10.12
C LYS A 316 -25.86 -18.85 -10.55
N LYS A 317 -24.67 -18.89 -11.14
CA LYS A 317 -23.99 -20.16 -11.50
C LYS A 317 -23.43 -20.91 -10.30
N ALA A 318 -22.95 -20.18 -9.28
CA ALA A 318 -22.37 -20.77 -8.08
C ALA A 318 -23.42 -21.26 -7.06
N GLY A 319 -24.65 -20.75 -7.13
CA GLY A 319 -25.71 -21.03 -6.16
C GLY A 319 -25.51 -20.35 -4.80
N GLN A 320 -24.53 -19.45 -4.68
CA GLN A 320 -24.19 -18.74 -3.44
C GLN A 320 -23.51 -17.40 -3.74
N PRO A 321 -23.54 -16.44 -2.80
CA PRO A 321 -22.76 -15.22 -2.89
C PRO A 321 -21.26 -15.50 -3.03
N LEU A 322 -20.57 -14.70 -3.84
CA LEU A 322 -19.12 -14.79 -4.05
C LEU A 322 -18.39 -13.74 -3.21
N PRO A 323 -17.14 -14.02 -2.77
CA PRO A 323 -16.34 -13.01 -2.09
C PRO A 323 -16.09 -11.81 -3.01
N ARG A 324 -16.01 -10.60 -2.42
CA ARG A 324 -15.65 -9.35 -3.13
C ARG A 324 -14.19 -8.97 -2.98
N GLU A 325 -13.41 -9.82 -2.33
CA GLU A 325 -12.03 -9.61 -1.94
C GLU A 325 -11.34 -10.99 -1.87
N MET A 326 -10.14 -11.09 -2.45
CA MET A 326 -9.35 -12.32 -2.48
C MET A 326 -7.87 -11.95 -2.46
N LEU A 327 -7.01 -12.80 -1.90
CA LEU A 327 -5.57 -12.61 -2.03
C LEU A 327 -5.15 -12.85 -3.49
N PRO A 328 -4.45 -11.90 -4.15
CA PRO A 328 -4.00 -12.07 -5.53
C PRO A 328 -3.02 -13.24 -5.68
N GLY A 329 -3.14 -13.95 -6.81
CA GLY A 329 -2.33 -15.11 -7.17
C GLY A 329 -0.96 -14.77 -7.76
N ILE A 330 -0.28 -13.74 -7.25
CA ILE A 330 0.98 -13.23 -7.82
C ILE A 330 2.19 -13.89 -7.14
N THR A 331 3.12 -14.39 -7.94
CA THR A 331 4.46 -14.79 -7.49
C THR A 331 5.36 -13.57 -7.43
N LEU A 332 6.09 -13.41 -6.32
CA LEU A 332 7.01 -12.29 -6.13
C LEU A 332 8.35 -12.59 -6.79
N GLU A 333 8.77 -11.71 -7.68
CA GLU A 333 10.05 -11.80 -8.39
C GLU A 333 10.95 -10.63 -7.99
N SER A 334 12.19 -10.94 -7.63
CA SER A 334 13.25 -9.95 -7.40
C SER A 334 14.61 -10.64 -7.49
N PRO A 335 15.67 -9.94 -7.95
CA PRO A 335 17.04 -10.47 -7.91
C PRO A 335 17.48 -10.93 -6.51
N LYS A 336 16.80 -10.45 -5.45
CA LYS A 336 17.06 -10.78 -4.04
C LYS A 336 16.26 -11.98 -3.53
N ILE A 337 15.24 -12.45 -4.26
CA ILE A 337 14.34 -13.52 -3.82
C ILE A 337 14.83 -14.87 -4.35
N THR A 338 15.16 -15.79 -3.45
CA THR A 338 15.64 -17.15 -3.77
C THR A 338 14.60 -18.24 -3.53
N ARG A 339 13.38 -17.87 -3.11
CA ARG A 339 12.27 -18.78 -2.79
C ARG A 339 10.99 -18.31 -3.51
N ASN A 340 10.08 -19.23 -3.82
CA ASN A 340 8.77 -18.90 -4.38
C ASN A 340 7.90 -18.20 -3.32
N LEU A 341 7.97 -16.87 -3.26
CA LEU A 341 7.13 -16.03 -2.41
C LEU A 341 5.93 -15.53 -3.20
N THR A 342 4.82 -15.21 -2.52
CA THR A 342 3.60 -14.71 -3.15
C THR A 342 3.05 -13.48 -2.42
N THR A 343 2.19 -12.71 -3.07
CA THR A 343 1.45 -11.62 -2.40
C THR A 343 0.66 -12.12 -1.21
N ALA A 344 0.08 -13.33 -1.30
CA ALA A 344 -0.59 -13.97 -0.18
C ALA A 344 0.36 -14.24 1.01
N TRP A 345 1.60 -14.66 0.76
CA TRP A 345 2.62 -14.81 1.80
C TRP A 345 2.97 -13.46 2.44
N PHE A 346 3.18 -12.43 1.62
CA PHE A 346 3.49 -11.08 2.11
C PHE A 346 2.39 -10.57 3.02
N ALA A 347 1.14 -10.58 2.53
CA ALA A 347 -0.01 -10.07 3.25
C ALA A 347 -0.22 -10.76 4.60
N LYS A 348 -0.08 -12.09 4.65
CA LYS A 348 -0.17 -12.86 5.89
C LYS A 348 0.95 -12.52 6.88
N ARG A 349 2.19 -12.39 6.40
CA ARG A 349 3.32 -12.01 7.26
C ARG A 349 3.17 -10.61 7.83
N VAL A 350 2.64 -9.67 7.05
CA VAL A 350 2.30 -8.33 7.55
C VAL A 350 1.18 -8.42 8.58
N ASP A 351 0.10 -9.16 8.31
CA ASP A 351 -1.01 -9.29 9.26
C ASP A 351 -0.59 -9.97 10.58
N ASP A 352 0.29 -10.97 10.55
CA ASP A 352 0.89 -11.57 11.75
C ASP A 352 1.67 -10.54 12.57
N ARG A 353 2.46 -9.68 11.90
CA ARG A 353 3.21 -8.59 12.53
C ARG A 353 2.29 -7.52 13.11
N ARG A 354 1.21 -7.18 12.40
CA ARG A 354 0.18 -6.26 12.87
C ARG A 354 -0.49 -6.82 14.11
N ALA A 355 -0.94 -8.08 14.08
CA ALA A 355 -1.57 -8.74 15.21
C ALA A 355 -0.63 -8.79 16.43
N SER A 356 0.65 -9.12 16.21
CA SER A 356 1.67 -9.08 17.26
C SER A 356 1.88 -7.67 17.84
N CYS A 357 1.79 -6.63 17.00
CA CYS A 357 1.84 -5.24 17.46
C CYS A 357 0.61 -4.87 18.28
N MET A 358 -0.58 -5.30 17.87
CA MET A 358 -1.82 -5.03 18.62
C MET A 358 -1.80 -5.65 20.02
N LEU A 359 -1.11 -6.77 20.21
CA LEU A 359 -0.99 -7.45 21.51
C LEU A 359 0.03 -6.82 22.49
N ARG A 360 0.93 -5.95 22.02
CA ARG A 360 1.88 -5.21 22.88
C ARG A 360 1.23 -3.99 23.50
#